data_AF-A0A6V7KKN9-F1
#
_entry.id   AF-A0A6V7KKN9-F1
#
_cell.length_a   1.000
_cell.length_b   1.000
_cell.length_c   1.000
_cell.angle_alpha   90.00
_cell.angle_beta   90.00
_cell.angle_gamma   90.00
#
_symmetry.space_group_name_H-M   'P 1'
#
loop_
_entity.id
_entity.type
_entity.pdbx_description
1 polymer ?
#
loop_
_entity_poly.entity_id
_entity_poly.type
_entity_poly.pdbx_seq_one_letter_code
_entity_poly.pdbx_strand_id
1 'polypeptide(L)'
;VNFETFGRSMQLLFRLMTSAGWNDVLESLMVQPPDCDPTPTSRQLNGDCGSPLLAITYFTSFIIISYMIVINMYIAIILENFNQAHQEEEVGIVEDDLEMFYIRWS
;
A
#
# COMPACT_ATOMS: atom_id res chain seq x y z
N VAL A 1 0.42 -3.12 18.55
CA VAL A 1 1.24 -2.51 17.47
C VAL A 1 1.33 -1.02 17.79
N ASN A 2 2.51 -0.43 17.86
CA ASN A 2 2.70 0.95 18.36
C ASN A 2 3.91 1.61 17.69
N PHE A 3 4.14 2.89 18.00
CA PHE A 3 5.24 3.70 17.44
C PHE A 3 6.50 3.74 18.33
N GLU A 4 6.62 2.88 19.36
CA GLU A 4 7.74 2.95 20.33
C GLU A 4 9.08 2.50 19.75
N THR A 5 9.06 1.56 18.81
CA THR A 5 10.26 0.96 18.23
C THR A 5 10.11 0.88 16.72
N PHE A 6 11.22 1.02 16.00
CA PHE A 6 11.22 1.02 14.54
C PHE A 6 10.47 -0.18 13.93
N GLY A 7 10.72 -1.40 14.43
CA GLY A 7 10.07 -2.61 13.92
C GLY A 7 8.56 -2.63 14.16
N ARG A 8 8.11 -2.20 15.35
CA ARG A 8 6.67 -2.11 15.66
C ARG A 8 5.97 -1.03 14.83
N SER A 9 6.64 0.09 14.60
CA SER A 9 6.16 1.14 13.70
C SER A 9 5.99 0.61 12.28
N MET A 10 6.97 -0.14 11.76
CA MET A 10 6.88 -0.71 10.41
C MET A 10 5.73 -1.73 10.28
N GLN A 11 5.53 -2.58 11.29
CA GLN A 11 4.38 -3.51 11.32
C GLN A 11 3.04 -2.77 11.31
N LEU A 12 2.95 -1.66 12.05
CA LEU A 12 1.75 -0.83 12.05
C LEU A 12 1.51 -0.21 10.68
N LEU A 13 2.53 0.40 10.07
CA LEU A 13 2.42 1.00 8.73
C LEU A 13 2.04 -0.03 7.67
N PHE A 14 2.60 -1.24 7.74
CA PHE A 14 2.23 -2.34 6.86
C PHE A 14 0.74 -2.71 7.01
N ARG A 15 0.23 -2.80 8.24
CA ARG A 15 -1.21 -3.00 8.50
C ARG A 15 -2.08 -1.87 7.92
N LEU A 16 -1.61 -0.62 7.98
CA LEU A 16 -2.33 0.52 7.43
C LEU A 16 -2.40 0.49 5.89
N MET A 17 -1.38 -0.04 5.21
CA MET A 17 -1.42 -0.22 3.75
C MET A 17 -2.56 -1.15 3.31
N THR A 18 -2.96 -2.11 4.14
CA THR A 18 -4.08 -3.01 3.86
C THR A 18 -5.43 -2.47 4.37
N SER A 19 -5.50 -1.18 4.72
CA SER A 19 -6.68 -0.48 5.27
C SER A 19 -7.33 -1.14 6.51
N ALA A 20 -6.59 -1.98 7.23
CA ALA A 20 -7.14 -2.74 8.35
C ALA A 20 -6.94 -2.01 9.69
N GLY A 21 -8.02 -1.63 10.36
CA GLY A 21 -7.97 -1.02 11.71
C GLY A 21 -7.25 0.33 11.75
N TRP A 22 -7.31 1.11 10.67
CA TRP A 22 -6.76 2.47 10.65
C TRP A 22 -7.53 3.42 11.59
N ASN A 23 -8.84 3.21 11.76
CA ASN A 23 -9.67 3.99 12.67
C ASN A 23 -9.20 3.85 14.12
N ASP A 24 -9.01 2.62 14.61
CA ASP A 24 -8.55 2.36 15.98
C ASP A 24 -7.22 3.07 16.28
N VAL A 25 -6.32 3.07 15.29
CA VAL A 25 -5.01 3.72 15.41
C VAL A 25 -5.15 5.24 15.40
N LEU A 26 -5.97 5.78 14.51
CA LEU A 26 -6.22 7.23 14.42
C LEU A 26 -6.89 7.75 15.69
N GLU A 27 -7.91 7.07 16.20
CA GLU A 27 -8.62 7.41 17.43
C GLU A 27 -7.64 7.46 18.62
N SER A 28 -6.76 6.46 18.74
CA SER A 28 -5.72 6.43 19.77
C SER A 28 -4.74 7.61 19.69
N LEU A 29 -4.50 8.16 18.49
CA LEU A 29 -3.61 9.31 18.27
C LEU A 29 -4.31 10.67 18.39
N MET A 30 -5.64 10.67 18.44
CA MET A 30 -6.48 11.86 18.60
C MET A 30 -6.98 12.04 20.04
N VAL A 31 -6.57 11.16 20.96
CA VAL A 31 -6.96 11.21 22.37
C VAL A 31 -6.54 12.55 23.01
N GLN A 32 -7.44 13.12 23.81
CA GLN A 32 -7.29 14.43 24.46
C GLN A 32 -7.74 14.36 25.93
N PRO A 33 -7.37 15.34 26.78
CA PRO A 33 -7.82 15.39 28.17
C PRO A 33 -9.37 15.42 28.24
N PRO A 34 -10.02 14.68 29.16
CA PRO A 34 -9.48 14.01 30.35
C PRO A 34 -8.98 12.56 30.15
N ASP A 35 -9.07 12.03 28.93
CA ASP A 35 -8.72 10.62 28.64
C ASP A 35 -7.21 10.38 28.45
N CYS A 36 -6.40 11.43 28.60
CA CYS A 36 -4.93 11.40 28.64
C CYS A 36 -4.38 12.43 29.63
N ASP A 37 -3.14 12.21 30.06
CA ASP A 37 -2.39 13.06 30.96
C ASP A 37 -1.34 13.88 30.18
N PRO A 38 -1.49 15.20 30.08
CA PRO A 38 -0.50 16.06 29.42
C PRO A 38 0.78 16.24 30.24
N THR A 39 0.84 15.72 31.47
CA THR A 39 2.01 15.91 32.34
C THR A 39 3.17 15.01 31.91
N PRO A 40 4.39 15.57 31.81
CA PRO A 40 5.56 14.79 31.44
C PRO A 40 5.93 13.81 32.56
N THR A 41 6.08 12.54 32.22
CA THR A 41 6.54 11.49 33.13
C THR A 41 7.98 11.10 32.78
N SER A 42 8.70 10.41 33.67
CA SER A 42 10.08 9.97 33.44
C SER A 42 10.29 9.12 32.17
N ARG A 43 9.22 8.56 31.58
CA ARG A 43 9.23 7.81 30.31
C ARG A 43 8.72 8.60 29.10
N GLN A 44 7.95 9.67 29.29
CA GLN A 44 7.26 10.41 28.23
C GLN A 44 7.46 11.91 28.45
N LEU A 45 8.32 12.52 27.63
CA LEU A 45 8.70 13.93 27.76
C LEU A 45 7.54 14.91 27.49
N ASN A 46 6.49 14.49 26.78
CA ASN A 46 5.39 15.35 26.32
C ASN A 46 4.01 14.88 26.85
N GLY A 47 3.98 14.00 27.85
CA GLY A 47 2.76 13.30 28.28
C GLY A 47 2.36 12.16 27.33
N ASP A 48 1.17 11.59 27.53
CA ASP A 48 0.60 10.51 26.71
C ASP A 48 -0.55 10.98 25.78
N CYS A 49 -0.80 12.29 25.73
CA CYS A 49 -1.80 12.87 24.87
C CYS A 49 -1.43 12.87 23.38
N GLY A 50 -2.46 12.71 22.55
CA GLY A 50 -2.36 12.74 21.10
C GLY A 50 -2.25 14.16 20.53
N SER A 51 -2.00 14.24 19.22
CA SER A 51 -1.98 15.50 18.47
C SER A 51 -2.92 15.41 17.26
N PRO A 52 -4.21 15.76 17.41
CA PRO A 52 -5.22 15.44 16.41
C PRO A 52 -4.90 15.95 15.00
N LEU A 53 -4.40 17.19 14.89
CA LEU A 53 -4.07 17.80 13.59
C LEU A 53 -2.89 17.08 12.90
N LEU A 54 -1.85 16.73 13.65
CA LEU A 54 -0.68 16.03 13.10
C LEU A 54 -1.02 14.58 12.79
N ALA A 55 -1.82 13.93 13.63
CA ALA A 55 -2.31 12.57 13.40
C ALA A 55 -3.12 12.49 12.09
N ILE A 56 -4.11 13.36 11.90
CA ILE A 56 -4.93 13.39 10.68
C ILE A 56 -4.06 13.61 9.45
N THR A 57 -3.19 14.62 9.46
CA THR A 57 -2.38 14.98 8.28
C THR A 57 -1.37 13.89 7.93
N TYR A 58 -0.71 13.28 8.91
CA TYR A 58 0.18 12.14 8.70
C TYR A 58 -0.57 10.93 8.13
N PHE A 59 -1.67 10.52 8.77
CA PHE A 59 -2.45 9.36 8.32
C PHE A 59 -3.01 9.54 6.91
N THR A 60 -3.60 10.71 6.65
CA THR A 60 -4.23 10.99 5.36
C THR A 60 -3.20 11.02 4.24
N SER A 61 -2.05 11.69 4.45
CA SER A 61 -0.99 11.71 3.44
C SER A 61 -0.38 10.33 3.19
N PHE A 62 -0.15 9.54 4.24
CA PHE A 62 0.33 8.17 4.12
C PHE A 62 -0.63 7.28 3.33
N ILE A 63 -1.94 7.33 3.64
CA ILE A 63 -2.96 6.55 2.93
C ILE A 63 -3.00 6.94 1.46
N ILE A 64 -3.03 8.23 1.13
CA ILE A 64 -3.07 8.70 -0.27
C ILE A 64 -1.84 8.21 -1.05
N ILE A 65 -0.63 8.35 -0.49
CA ILE A 65 0.61 7.91 -1.15
C ILE A 65 0.60 6.39 -1.35
N SER A 66 0.20 5.63 -0.32
CA SER A 66 0.15 4.17 -0.40
C SER A 66 -0.83 3.69 -1.48
N TYR A 67 -2.02 4.29 -1.57
CA TYR A 67 -2.99 3.97 -2.61
C TYR A 67 -2.48 4.30 -4.00
N MET A 68 -1.82 5.45 -4.19
CA MET A 68 -1.21 5.83 -5.47
C MET A 68 -0.17 4.80 -5.91
N ILE A 69 0.68 4.34 -4.98
CA ILE A 69 1.69 3.31 -5.28
C ILE A 69 1.02 1.98 -5.66
N VAL A 70 0.06 1.51 -4.88
CA VAL A 70 -0.64 0.23 -5.13
C VAL A 70 -1.38 0.26 -6.46
N ILE A 71 -2.09 1.35 -6.77
CA ILE A 71 -2.81 1.52 -8.04
C ILE A 71 -1.83 1.53 -9.22
N ASN A 72 -0.74 2.30 -9.13
CA ASN A 72 0.23 2.38 -10.22
C ASN A 72 0.93 1.02 -10.46
N MET A 73 1.28 0.30 -9.39
CA MET A 73 1.81 -1.05 -9.49
C MET A 73 0.80 -2.00 -10.15
N TYR A 74 -0.47 -1.95 -9.74
CA TYR A 74 -1.53 -2.80 -10.29
C TYR A 74 -1.77 -2.53 -11.78
N ILE A 75 -1.82 -1.26 -12.19
CA ILE A 75 -1.94 -0.87 -13.60
C ILE A 75 -0.75 -1.41 -14.40
N ALA A 76 0.48 -1.27 -13.89
CA ALA A 76 1.67 -1.77 -14.57
C ALA A 76 1.61 -3.30 -14.78
N ILE A 77 1.23 -4.06 -13.75
CA ILE A 77 1.09 -5.52 -13.84
C ILE A 77 0.02 -5.92 -14.86
N ILE A 78 -1.12 -5.23 -14.90
CA ILE A 78 -2.17 -5.49 -15.89
C ILE A 78 -1.66 -5.24 -17.31
N LEU A 79 -0.99 -4.10 -17.52
CA LEU A 79 -0.46 -3.75 -18.85
C LEU A 79 0.61 -4.75 -19.30
N GLU A 80 1.47 -5.20 -18.40
CA GLU A 80 2.46 -6.23 -18.70
C GLU A 80 1.81 -7.55 -19.11
N ASN A 81 0.81 -8.03 -18.36
CA ASN A 81 0.07 -9.25 -18.70
C ASN A 81 -0.67 -9.11 -20.04
N PHE A 82 -1.33 -7.98 -20.28
CA PHE A 82 -2.04 -7.72 -21.54
C PHE A 82 -1.06 -7.69 -22.73
N ASN A 83 0.08 -7.01 -22.57
CA ASN A 83 1.12 -6.95 -23.58
C ASN A 83 1.75 -8.32 -23.85
N GLN A 84 1.91 -9.17 -22.83
CA GLN A 84 2.39 -10.54 -23.00
C GLN A 84 1.40 -11.38 -23.81
N ALA A 85 0.09 -11.29 -23.51
CA ALA A 85 -0.94 -12.01 -24.26
C ALA A 85 -0.99 -11.56 -25.74
N HIS A 86 -0.86 -10.26 -26.02
CA HIS A 86 -0.79 -9.72 -27.39
C HIS A 86 0.46 -10.20 -28.14
N GLN A 87 1.62 -10.28 -27.47
CA GLN A 87 2.84 -10.81 -28.07
C GLN A 87 2.75 -12.30 -28.42
N GLU A 88 2.02 -13.11 -27.64
CA GLU A 88 1.76 -14.50 -27.99
C GLU A 88 0.93 -14.63 -29.28
N GLU A 89 0.04 -13.67 -29.56
CA GLU A 89 -0.71 -13.60 -30.83
C GLU A 89 0.15 -13.08 -32.00
N GLU A 90 1.07 -12.14 -31.79
CA GLU A 90 1.94 -11.59 -32.84
C GLU A 90 3.21 -12.41 -33.14
N VAL A 91 3.72 -13.19 -32.17
CA VAL A 91 4.96 -14.00 -32.28
C VAL A 91 4.66 -15.50 -32.32
N GLY A 92 3.40 -15.91 -32.14
CA GLY A 92 2.97 -17.28 -32.37
C GLY A 92 3.05 -17.66 -33.85
N ILE A 93 3.31 -18.94 -34.14
CA ILE A 93 3.10 -19.48 -35.49
C ILE A 93 1.61 -19.28 -35.80
N VAL A 94 1.32 -18.39 -36.72
CA VAL A 94 -0.07 -18.10 -37.12
C VAL A 94 -0.57 -19.29 -37.95
N GLU A 95 -1.87 -19.51 -38.00
CA GLU A 95 -2.47 -20.58 -38.81
C GLU A 95 -2.00 -20.53 -40.28
N ASP A 96 -1.79 -19.32 -40.81
CA ASP A 96 -1.19 -19.06 -42.13
C ASP A 96 0.26 -19.58 -42.27
N ASP A 97 1.07 -19.48 -41.22
CA ASP A 97 2.45 -20.00 -41.21
C ASP A 97 2.46 -21.54 -41.21
N LEU A 98 1.51 -22.17 -40.51
CA LEU A 98 1.32 -23.62 -40.54
C LEU A 98 0.87 -24.11 -41.92
N GLU A 99 -0.09 -23.42 -42.55
CA GLU A 99 -0.52 -23.73 -43.92
C GLU A 99 0.63 -23.60 -44.92
N MET A 100 1.41 -22.53 -44.84
CA MET A 100 2.56 -22.33 -45.71
C MET A 100 3.60 -23.45 -45.52
N PHE A 101 3.82 -23.89 -44.28
CA PHE A 101 4.70 -25.02 -43.99
C PHE A 101 4.20 -26.32 -44.61
N TYR A 102 2.91 -26.65 -44.49
CA TYR A 102 2.31 -27.85 -45.10
C TYR A 102 2.43 -27.86 -46.62
N ILE A 103 2.20 -26.73 -47.27
CA ILE A 103 2.33 -26.58 -48.73
C ILE A 103 3.79 -26.78 -49.18
N ARG A 104 4.77 -26.35 -48.38
CA ARG A 104 6.19 -26.44 -48.76
C ARG A 104 6.82 -27.80 -48.48
N TRP A 105 6.28 -28.53 -47.51
CA TRP A 105 6.77 -29.86 -47.12
C TRP A 105 6.15 -31.01 -47.94
N SER A 106 4.99 -30.78 -48.59
CA SER A 106 4.40 -31.70 -49.56
C SER A 106 5.15 -31.72 -50.89
#